data_AF-A0A960V661-F1
#
_entry.id   AF-A0A960V661-F1
#
_cell.length_a   1.000
_cell.length_b   1.000
_cell.length_c   1.000
_cell.angle_alpha   90.00
_cell.angle_beta   90.00
_cell.angle_gamma   90.00
#
_symmetry.space_group_name_H-M   'P 1'
#
loop_
_entity.id
_entity.type
_entity.pdbx_description
1 polymer ?
#
loop_
_entity_poly.entity_id
_entity_poly.type
_entity_poly.pdbx_seq_one_letter_code
_entity_poly.pdbx_strand_id
1 'polypeptide(L)'
;GLALLFYKLFKWEKLLVNTQLIMILVIPTVLQWSLGGFQLSGVVCLWSSVAPFGAIIFQSSRKAVFWVLSYLILLSISFYFDSDLMKLQTSEISSNTKLFFFGMNLIGTSFVTFGAIFYYNKNLMDEKLEKESFLNSLNLNIDLLLNSIDKFSVGDLTGKVSTEAEDESQKKLIFGYNTSLDLIKTLVEDLRDKSFNVHELIMENTQSLRELEDNVHLNSDKFKGVDSNLKNLILYLGEVNKLIVDNENITRDNKELALFGGQTLKEAVGKFEDVKKSFEETDEMVKHLEKVSLEIGEITSSINEISESTNLLALNASIEAARAGVHGRGFSVVAKEIGNLTNSTTDATQKINNKIKEIKSKTKLASSQFSKSNELILTALDSLRNMEFTMNEMIQYSEKSSSNIEKIASETEKEIKLIKEDLNKLLGVLDGFNLITDKIDEIYHESDTMKKTANQMIERIEKFKVI
;
A
#
# COMPACT_ATOMS: atom_id res chain seq x y z
N GLY A 1 -78.02 55.82 46.46
CA GLY A 1 -77.21 56.56 47.45
C GLY A 1 -76.59 55.61 48.47
N LEU A 2 -77.31 55.29 49.55
CA LEU A 2 -76.83 54.39 50.62
C LEU A 2 -76.32 53.02 50.13
N ALA A 3 -76.98 52.41 49.14
CA ALA A 3 -76.54 51.11 48.60
C ALA A 3 -75.23 51.17 47.79
N LEU A 4 -74.92 52.30 47.12
CA LEU A 4 -73.64 52.50 46.42
C LEU A 4 -72.48 52.65 47.42
N LEU A 5 -72.75 53.27 48.56
CA LEU A 5 -71.82 53.38 49.68
C LEU A 5 -71.56 52.00 50.32
N PHE A 6 -72.61 51.18 50.46
CA PHE A 6 -72.50 49.79 50.91
C PHE A 6 -71.73 48.88 49.93
N TYR A 7 -71.93 49.05 48.61
CA TYR A 7 -71.16 48.30 47.60
C TYR A 7 -69.66 48.59 47.71
N LYS A 8 -69.29 49.85 47.97
CA LYS A 8 -67.88 50.24 48.16
C LYS A 8 -67.24 49.58 49.39
N LEU A 9 -68.03 49.36 50.44
CA LEU A 9 -67.55 48.79 51.71
C LEU A 9 -67.58 47.26 51.71
N PHE A 10 -68.57 46.61 51.07
CA PHE A 10 -68.84 45.18 51.24
C PHE A 10 -68.77 44.35 49.95
N LYS A 11 -68.48 44.94 48.78
CA LYS A 11 -68.33 44.25 47.47
C LYS A 11 -69.50 43.31 47.10
N TRP A 12 -70.74 43.75 47.31
CA TRP A 12 -71.95 42.99 46.92
C TRP A 12 -72.12 42.88 45.38
N GLU A 13 -73.07 42.08 44.88
CA GLU A 13 -73.18 41.73 43.46
C GLU A 13 -73.33 42.92 42.49
N LYS A 14 -72.71 42.80 41.29
CA LYS A 14 -72.74 43.79 40.18
C LYS A 14 -74.15 44.21 39.76
N LEU A 15 -75.14 43.34 39.98
CA LEU A 15 -76.53 43.56 39.62
C LEU A 15 -77.11 44.76 40.40
N LEU A 16 -76.74 44.91 41.67
CA LEU A 16 -77.22 45.97 42.56
C LEU A 16 -76.72 47.36 42.14
N VAL A 17 -75.49 47.44 41.63
CA VAL A 17 -74.90 48.69 41.11
C VAL A 17 -75.62 49.13 39.83
N ASN A 18 -75.82 48.22 38.88
CA ASN A 18 -76.54 48.54 37.65
C ASN A 18 -77.95 49.03 37.95
N THR A 19 -78.69 48.34 38.82
CA THR A 19 -80.06 48.73 39.17
C THR A 19 -80.11 50.11 39.85
N GLN A 20 -79.18 50.42 40.76
CA GLN A 20 -79.06 51.75 41.36
C GLN A 20 -78.75 52.83 40.33
N LEU A 21 -77.83 52.56 39.38
CA LEU A 21 -77.48 53.52 38.34
C LEU A 21 -78.65 53.78 37.39
N ILE A 22 -79.45 52.77 37.02
CA ILE A 22 -80.70 52.96 36.28
C ILE A 22 -81.68 53.83 37.08
N MET A 23 -81.87 53.54 38.36
CA MET A 23 -82.76 54.32 39.22
C MET A 23 -82.34 55.79 39.29
N ILE A 24 -81.05 56.05 39.49
CA ILE A 24 -80.48 57.41 39.53
C ILE A 24 -80.63 58.10 38.17
N LEU A 25 -80.53 57.36 37.06
CA LEU A 25 -80.66 57.89 35.71
C LEU A 25 -82.12 58.26 35.34
N VAL A 26 -83.09 57.43 35.73
CA VAL A 26 -84.48 57.55 35.27
C VAL A 26 -85.34 58.37 36.22
N ILE A 27 -85.24 58.16 37.54
CA ILE A 27 -86.14 58.77 38.53
C ILE A 27 -86.15 60.30 38.46
N PRO A 28 -85.00 61.01 38.41
CA PRO A 28 -85.01 62.48 38.35
C PRO A 28 -85.70 63.01 37.10
N THR A 29 -85.56 62.33 35.96
CA THR A 29 -86.22 62.68 34.70
C THR A 29 -87.74 62.52 34.81
N VAL A 30 -88.21 61.42 35.41
CA VAL A 30 -89.65 61.19 35.65
C VAL A 30 -90.20 62.22 36.64
N LEU A 31 -89.46 62.55 37.68
CA LEU A 31 -89.85 63.54 38.68
C LEU A 31 -89.92 64.96 38.08
N GLN A 32 -89.01 65.29 37.17
CA GLN A 32 -89.07 66.53 36.40
C GLN A 32 -90.33 66.62 35.53
N TRP A 33 -90.69 65.53 34.86
CA TRP A 33 -91.94 65.48 34.09
C TRP A 33 -93.17 65.63 34.98
N SER A 34 -93.19 65.05 36.18
CA SER A 34 -94.33 65.18 37.09
C SER A 34 -94.46 66.57 37.73
N LEU A 35 -93.40 67.37 37.75
CA LEU A 35 -93.37 68.72 38.31
C LEU A 35 -93.58 69.83 37.25
N GLY A 36 -94.04 69.46 36.04
CA GLY A 36 -94.41 70.43 35.01
C GLY A 36 -93.25 70.88 34.12
N GLY A 37 -92.21 70.04 33.94
CA GLY A 37 -91.20 70.24 32.92
C GLY A 37 -90.01 71.11 33.34
N PHE A 38 -89.16 71.50 32.39
CA PHE A 38 -87.88 72.17 32.65
C PHE A 38 -88.05 73.52 33.36
N GLN A 39 -89.00 74.35 32.91
CA GLN A 39 -89.19 75.71 33.44
C GLN A 39 -89.65 75.73 34.90
N LEU A 40 -90.51 74.79 35.30
CA LEU A 40 -91.10 74.77 36.64
C LEU A 40 -90.23 74.03 37.66
N SER A 41 -89.54 72.97 37.25
CA SER A 41 -88.78 72.09 38.14
C SER A 41 -87.31 72.51 38.33
N GLY A 42 -86.80 73.47 37.55
CA GLY A 42 -85.41 73.94 37.71
C GLY A 42 -84.36 72.89 37.32
N VAL A 43 -84.65 72.10 36.27
CA VAL A 43 -83.73 71.13 35.65
C VAL A 43 -83.31 69.97 36.58
N VAL A 44 -84.26 69.35 37.29
CA VAL A 44 -83.98 68.22 38.21
C VAL A 44 -83.34 67.02 37.49
N CYS A 45 -83.58 66.84 36.19
CA CYS A 45 -82.99 65.75 35.41
C CYS A 45 -81.45 65.82 35.33
N LEU A 46 -80.81 66.95 35.67
CA LEU A 46 -79.35 67.02 35.81
C LEU A 46 -78.81 66.04 36.86
N TRP A 47 -79.62 65.62 37.83
CA TRP A 47 -79.25 64.60 38.82
C TRP A 47 -79.01 63.23 38.20
N SER A 48 -79.59 62.97 37.03
CA SER A 48 -79.31 61.77 36.28
C SER A 48 -77.86 61.72 35.78
N SER A 49 -77.13 62.85 35.76
CA SER A 49 -75.67 62.87 35.48
C SER A 49 -74.84 62.15 36.53
N VAL A 50 -75.38 61.96 37.75
CA VAL A 50 -74.70 61.21 38.80
C VAL A 50 -74.56 59.72 38.43
N ALA A 51 -75.42 59.19 37.56
CA ALA A 51 -75.29 57.82 37.08
C ALA A 51 -74.01 57.60 36.24
N PRO A 52 -73.72 58.37 35.18
CA PRO A 52 -72.45 58.25 34.47
C PRO A 52 -71.21 58.45 35.35
N PHE A 53 -71.20 59.42 36.27
CA PHE A 53 -70.09 59.58 37.21
C PHE A 53 -69.97 58.41 38.19
N GLY A 54 -71.10 57.90 38.69
CA GLY A 54 -71.14 56.68 39.50
C GLY A 54 -70.60 55.47 38.74
N ALA A 55 -70.87 55.35 37.44
CA ALA A 55 -70.32 54.27 36.61
C ALA A 55 -68.79 54.36 36.46
N ILE A 56 -68.22 55.58 36.39
CA ILE A 56 -66.76 55.79 36.42
C ILE A 56 -66.18 55.27 37.73
N ILE A 57 -66.84 55.57 38.86
CA ILE A 57 -66.36 55.20 40.20
C ILE A 57 -66.50 53.70 40.48
N PHE A 58 -67.58 53.06 40.02
CA PHE A 58 -67.95 51.70 40.45
C PHE A 58 -67.82 50.62 39.38
N GLN A 59 -67.56 50.94 38.12
CA GLN A 59 -67.47 49.94 37.04
C GLN A 59 -66.13 50.01 36.29
N SER A 60 -66.03 50.86 35.28
CA SER A 60 -64.82 51.13 34.49
C SER A 60 -65.07 52.27 33.51
N SER A 61 -64.00 52.93 33.06
CA SER A 61 -64.06 54.03 32.08
C SER A 61 -64.78 53.62 30.78
N ARG A 62 -64.54 52.40 30.27
CA ARG A 62 -65.21 51.88 29.06
C ARG A 62 -66.72 51.69 29.24
N LYS A 63 -67.18 51.22 30.40
CA LYS A 63 -68.62 51.02 30.67
C LYS A 63 -69.33 52.34 30.98
N ALA A 64 -68.63 53.32 31.55
CA ALA A 64 -69.18 54.64 31.82
C ALA A 64 -69.68 55.35 30.55
N VAL A 65 -69.07 55.09 29.39
CA VAL A 65 -69.51 55.66 28.10
C VAL A 65 -70.98 55.31 27.80
N PHE A 66 -71.39 54.07 28.07
CA PHE A 66 -72.78 53.65 27.88
C PHE A 66 -73.76 54.47 28.75
N TRP A 67 -73.37 54.76 30.00
CA TRP A 67 -74.17 55.56 30.93
C TRP A 67 -74.21 57.04 30.55
N VAL A 68 -73.11 57.59 30.03
CA VAL A 68 -73.07 58.95 29.49
C VAL A 68 -74.00 59.08 28.30
N LEU A 69 -73.93 58.13 27.34
CA LEU A 69 -74.82 58.10 26.19
C LEU A 69 -76.29 57.97 26.61
N SER A 70 -76.59 57.07 27.55
CA SER A 70 -77.96 56.88 28.06
C SER A 70 -78.51 58.13 28.74
N TYR A 71 -77.67 58.85 29.50
CA TYR A 71 -78.02 60.14 30.09
C TYR A 71 -78.31 61.21 29.04
N LEU A 72 -77.45 61.35 28.03
CA LEU A 72 -77.66 62.32 26.94
C LEU A 72 -78.93 62.02 26.14
N ILE A 73 -79.23 60.74 25.89
CA ILE A 73 -80.46 60.30 25.24
C ILE A 73 -81.68 60.68 26.09
N LEU A 74 -81.67 60.36 27.40
CA LEU A 74 -82.75 60.72 28.31
C LEU A 74 -82.97 62.22 28.41
N LEU A 75 -81.89 63.00 28.43
CA LEU A 75 -81.95 64.47 28.47
C LEU A 75 -82.54 65.02 27.17
N SER A 76 -82.17 64.45 26.03
CA SER A 76 -82.72 64.82 24.71
C SER A 76 -84.21 64.46 24.58
N ILE A 77 -84.60 63.27 25.04
CA ILE A 77 -86.01 62.84 25.10
C ILE A 77 -86.79 63.80 26.01
N SER A 78 -86.27 64.12 27.19
CA SER A 78 -86.91 65.03 28.13
C SER A 78 -87.15 66.41 27.51
N PHE A 79 -86.17 66.94 26.76
CA PHE A 79 -86.27 68.23 26.08
C PHE A 79 -87.32 68.21 24.95
N TYR A 80 -87.39 67.11 24.20
CA TYR A 80 -88.36 66.95 23.12
C TYR A 80 -89.81 66.89 23.61
N PHE A 81 -90.07 66.24 24.75
CA PHE A 81 -91.42 66.06 25.28
C PHE A 81 -91.92 67.20 26.20
N ASP A 82 -91.08 68.20 26.48
CA ASP A 82 -91.42 69.30 27.40
C ASP A 82 -92.64 70.13 26.93
N SER A 83 -92.80 70.31 25.63
CA SER A 83 -93.90 71.09 25.04
C SER A 83 -95.27 70.39 25.06
N ASP A 84 -95.29 69.06 25.04
CA ASP A 84 -96.54 68.27 24.98
C ASP A 84 -97.03 67.86 26.38
N LEU A 85 -96.12 67.63 27.34
CA LEU A 85 -96.48 67.30 28.72
C LEU A 85 -97.00 68.49 29.54
N MET A 86 -96.74 69.73 29.12
CA MET A 86 -97.29 70.94 29.76
C MET A 86 -98.83 70.99 29.82
N LYS A 87 -99.53 70.14 29.04
CA LYS A 87 -101.01 70.07 29.01
C LYS A 87 -101.63 69.21 30.12
N LEU A 88 -100.84 68.45 30.89
CA LEU A 88 -101.32 67.67 32.03
C LEU A 88 -101.20 68.47 33.33
N GLN A 89 -102.33 69.07 33.75
CA GLN A 89 -102.65 69.57 35.11
C GLN A 89 -101.57 70.40 35.84
N THR A 90 -101.67 71.71 35.70
CA THR A 90 -100.93 72.74 36.45
C THR A 90 -101.37 72.77 37.92
N SER A 91 -100.51 72.32 38.83
CA SER A 91 -100.47 72.89 40.18
C SER A 91 -99.38 73.97 40.19
N GLU A 92 -99.74 75.19 40.57
CA GLU A 92 -98.74 76.26 40.75
C GLU A 92 -97.81 75.87 41.90
N ILE A 93 -96.60 75.42 41.55
CA ILE A 93 -95.56 75.11 42.52
C ILE A 93 -95.12 76.41 43.21
N SER A 94 -95.23 76.45 44.54
CA SER A 94 -94.78 77.54 45.40
C SER A 94 -93.35 78.00 45.09
N SER A 95 -93.09 79.31 45.12
CA SER A 95 -91.76 79.91 44.90
C SER A 95 -90.67 79.32 45.81
N ASN A 96 -91.01 78.87 47.02
CA ASN A 96 -90.04 78.23 47.93
C ASN A 96 -89.55 76.87 47.39
N THR A 97 -90.41 76.11 46.73
CA THR A 97 -90.06 74.82 46.14
C THR A 97 -89.16 75.00 44.92
N LYS A 98 -89.40 76.03 44.10
CA LYS A 98 -88.51 76.39 42.98
C LYS A 98 -87.11 76.77 43.46
N LEU A 99 -87.02 77.58 44.51
CA LEU A 99 -85.74 77.98 45.10
C LEU A 99 -85.00 76.80 45.74
N PHE A 100 -85.73 75.88 46.40
CA PHE A 100 -85.15 74.67 46.97
C PHE A 100 -84.50 73.78 45.90
N PHE A 101 -85.21 73.48 44.80
CA PHE A 101 -84.65 72.66 43.72
C PHE A 101 -83.47 73.34 43.00
N PHE A 102 -83.52 74.67 42.81
CA PHE A 102 -82.41 75.43 42.24
C PHE A 102 -81.15 75.39 43.12
N GLY A 103 -81.29 75.61 44.43
CA GLY A 103 -80.16 75.54 45.38
C GLY A 103 -79.55 74.13 45.49
N MET A 104 -80.40 73.09 45.43
CA MET A 104 -79.95 71.70 45.49
C MET A 104 -79.14 71.30 44.25
N ASN A 105 -79.46 71.84 43.07
CA ASN A 105 -78.76 71.56 41.82
C ASN A 105 -77.32 72.11 41.80
N LEU A 106 -77.10 73.28 42.41
CA LEU A 106 -75.77 73.91 42.50
C LEU A 106 -74.82 73.10 43.40
N ILE A 107 -75.31 72.59 44.53
CA ILE A 107 -74.50 71.84 45.49
C ILE A 107 -74.22 70.41 44.99
N GLY A 108 -75.26 69.73 44.47
CA GLY A 108 -75.15 68.33 44.06
C GLY A 108 -74.19 68.11 42.89
N THR A 109 -74.26 68.94 41.87
CA THR A 109 -73.41 68.81 40.67
C THR A 109 -71.94 69.15 40.95
N SER A 110 -71.66 70.12 41.81
CA SER A 110 -70.29 70.46 42.25
C SER A 110 -69.63 69.37 43.10
N PHE A 111 -70.38 68.68 43.97
CA PHE A 111 -69.82 67.63 44.82
C PHE A 111 -69.42 66.38 44.02
N VAL A 112 -70.23 66.04 43.01
CA VAL A 112 -70.00 64.85 42.16
C VAL A 112 -68.83 65.09 41.20
N THR A 113 -68.70 66.28 40.64
CA THR A 113 -67.54 66.66 39.81
C THR A 113 -66.24 66.68 40.63
N PHE A 114 -66.26 67.20 41.86
CA PHE A 114 -65.09 67.17 42.76
C PHE A 114 -64.68 65.73 43.12
N GLY A 115 -65.65 64.86 43.45
CA GLY A 115 -65.38 63.45 43.77
C GLY A 115 -64.79 62.65 42.60
N ALA A 116 -65.26 62.93 41.37
CA ALA A 116 -64.74 62.28 40.17
C ALA A 116 -63.29 62.69 39.85
N ILE A 117 -62.95 63.99 39.98
CA ILE A 117 -61.58 64.49 39.77
C ILE A 117 -60.63 63.94 40.83
N PHE A 118 -61.04 63.90 42.10
CA PHE A 118 -60.21 63.38 43.18
C PHE A 118 -59.90 61.88 43.04
N TYR A 119 -60.88 61.08 42.64
CA TYR A 119 -60.67 59.63 42.42
C TYR A 119 -59.77 59.34 41.21
N TYR A 120 -59.94 60.08 40.11
CA TYR A 120 -59.11 59.92 38.92
C TYR A 120 -57.64 60.25 39.20
N ASN A 121 -57.36 61.32 39.96
CA ASN A 121 -55.99 61.67 40.35
C ASN A 121 -55.33 60.63 41.25
N LYS A 122 -56.07 59.98 42.16
CA LYS A 122 -55.50 58.94 43.03
C LYS A 122 -55.08 57.69 42.23
N ASN A 123 -55.90 57.24 41.28
CA ASN A 123 -55.62 56.02 40.52
C ASN A 123 -54.41 56.17 39.57
N LEU A 124 -54.15 57.40 39.09
CA LEU A 124 -52.97 57.73 38.29
C LEU A 124 -51.65 57.73 39.09
N MET A 125 -51.71 58.02 40.40
CA MET A 125 -50.52 58.05 41.26
C MET A 125 -50.06 56.63 41.60
N ASP A 126 -51.00 55.73 41.90
CA ASP A 126 -50.70 54.34 42.23
C ASP A 126 -50.10 53.59 41.02
N GLU A 127 -50.58 53.87 39.80
CA GLU A 127 -50.04 53.30 38.55
C GLU A 127 -48.63 53.85 38.21
N LYS A 128 -48.28 55.05 38.71
CA LYS A 128 -46.97 55.68 38.48
C LYS A 128 -45.89 55.13 39.42
N LEU A 129 -46.24 54.89 40.70
CA LEU A 129 -45.33 54.33 41.71
C LEU A 129 -44.93 52.89 41.39
N GLU A 130 -45.87 52.07 40.90
CA GLU A 130 -45.60 50.68 40.49
C GLU A 130 -44.70 50.61 39.24
N LYS A 131 -44.83 51.59 38.33
CA LYS A 131 -44.00 51.71 37.13
C LYS A 131 -42.60 52.25 37.44
N GLU A 132 -42.47 53.20 38.37
CA GLU A 132 -41.15 53.70 38.81
C GLU A 132 -40.36 52.65 39.61
N SER A 133 -41.02 51.84 40.47
CA SER A 133 -40.34 50.73 41.16
C SER A 133 -39.89 49.64 40.19
N PHE A 134 -40.70 49.32 39.17
CA PHE A 134 -40.33 48.37 38.11
C PHE A 134 -39.17 48.88 37.26
N LEU A 135 -39.15 50.16 36.88
CA LEU A 135 -38.04 50.71 36.08
C LEU A 135 -36.73 50.82 36.87
N ASN A 136 -36.78 51.12 38.17
CA ASN A 136 -35.58 51.18 39.01
C ASN A 136 -34.98 49.79 39.29
N SER A 137 -35.80 48.74 39.48
CA SER A 137 -35.30 47.36 39.58
C SER A 137 -34.86 46.76 38.24
N LEU A 138 -35.37 47.29 37.12
CA LEU A 138 -34.89 46.97 35.77
C LEU A 138 -33.48 47.52 35.52
N ASN A 139 -33.20 48.76 35.93
CA ASN A 139 -31.92 49.43 35.66
C ASN A 139 -30.72 48.77 36.36
N LEU A 140 -30.85 48.39 37.64
CA LEU A 140 -29.70 47.87 38.42
C LEU A 140 -29.19 46.50 37.90
N ASN A 141 -30.11 45.59 37.52
CA ASN A 141 -29.75 44.25 37.07
C ASN A 141 -29.36 44.21 35.58
N ILE A 142 -29.89 45.12 34.76
CA ILE A 142 -29.46 45.29 33.38
C ILE A 142 -28.02 45.82 33.33
N ASP A 143 -27.65 46.78 34.17
CA ASP A 143 -26.27 47.30 34.20
C ASP A 143 -25.24 46.23 34.58
N LEU A 144 -25.58 45.31 35.49
CA LEU A 144 -24.72 44.16 35.81
C LEU A 144 -24.56 43.20 34.63
N LEU A 145 -25.65 42.91 33.91
CA LEU A 145 -25.61 42.08 32.71
C LEU A 145 -24.83 42.76 31.58
N LEU A 146 -25.01 44.07 31.38
CA LEU A 146 -24.28 44.87 30.39
C LEU A 146 -22.77 44.89 30.71
N ASN A 147 -22.38 45.07 31.97
CA ASN A 147 -20.97 44.98 32.37
C ASN A 147 -20.39 43.58 32.13
N SER A 148 -21.15 42.52 32.37
CA SER A 148 -20.72 41.15 32.03
C SER A 148 -20.64 40.92 30.53
N ILE A 149 -21.55 41.50 29.73
CA ILE A 149 -21.48 41.48 28.26
C ILE A 149 -20.26 42.25 27.76
N ASP A 150 -19.91 43.38 28.38
CA ASP A 150 -18.70 44.14 28.04
C ASP A 150 -17.44 43.31 28.32
N LYS A 151 -17.38 42.61 29.46
CA LYS A 151 -16.31 41.64 29.76
C LYS A 151 -16.26 40.53 28.71
N PHE A 152 -17.40 39.95 28.35
CA PHE A 152 -17.50 38.94 27.31
C PHE A 152 -17.03 39.47 25.94
N SER A 153 -17.34 40.72 25.60
CA SER A 153 -16.98 41.35 24.32
C SER A 153 -15.47 41.50 24.12
N VAL A 154 -14.70 41.59 25.21
CA VAL A 154 -13.24 41.64 25.20
C VAL A 154 -12.60 40.26 25.41
N GLY A 155 -13.41 39.19 25.40
CA GLY A 155 -12.94 37.81 25.55
C GLY A 155 -12.84 37.31 26.99
N ASP A 156 -13.31 38.06 27.99
CA ASP A 156 -13.34 37.60 29.38
C ASP A 156 -14.58 36.73 29.66
N LEU A 157 -14.36 35.41 29.69
CA LEU A 157 -15.38 34.40 29.94
C LEU A 157 -15.56 34.09 31.44
N THR A 158 -14.99 34.89 32.34
CA THR A 158 -15.13 34.69 33.81
C THR A 158 -16.34 35.44 34.40
N GLY A 159 -16.95 36.35 33.63
CA GLY A 159 -17.98 37.30 34.07
C GLY A 159 -19.39 36.74 34.27
N LYS A 160 -19.57 35.68 35.07
CA LYS A 160 -20.90 35.18 35.43
C LYS A 160 -21.71 36.22 36.20
N VAL A 161 -23.00 36.31 35.91
CA VAL A 161 -23.94 37.23 36.58
C VAL A 161 -24.69 36.48 37.67
N SER A 162 -24.82 37.09 38.86
CA SER A 162 -25.54 36.52 40.01
C SER A 162 -27.05 36.36 39.72
N THR A 163 -27.67 35.31 40.23
CA THR A 163 -29.09 34.96 40.02
C THR A 163 -30.07 35.60 41.02
N GLU A 164 -29.63 36.62 41.76
CA GLU A 164 -30.42 37.29 42.81
C GLU A 164 -31.50 38.26 42.28
N ALA A 165 -31.95 38.12 41.03
CA ALA A 165 -33.04 38.92 40.50
C ALA A 165 -34.39 38.50 41.11
N GLU A 166 -35.25 39.44 41.49
CA GLU A 166 -36.61 39.12 41.99
C GLU A 166 -37.57 38.75 40.84
N ASP A 167 -37.31 39.26 39.64
CA ASP A 167 -38.15 39.07 38.44
C ASP A 167 -37.84 37.77 37.68
N GLU A 168 -38.88 37.02 37.36
CA GLU A 168 -38.81 35.74 36.59
C GLU A 168 -38.18 35.90 35.20
N SER A 169 -38.40 37.02 34.52
CA SER A 169 -37.86 37.27 33.17
C SER A 169 -36.37 37.58 33.23
N GLN A 170 -35.94 38.36 34.23
CA GLN A 170 -34.52 38.63 34.50
C GLN A 170 -33.76 37.35 34.87
N LYS A 171 -34.34 36.49 35.72
CA LYS A 171 -33.76 35.17 36.05
C LYS A 171 -33.51 34.33 34.81
N LYS A 172 -34.49 34.26 33.88
CA LYS A 172 -34.35 33.51 32.61
C LYS A 172 -33.26 34.09 31.72
N LEU A 173 -33.13 35.41 31.65
CA LEU A 173 -32.09 36.07 30.86
C LEU A 173 -30.68 35.82 31.41
N ILE A 174 -30.50 35.99 32.72
CA ILE A 174 -29.23 35.71 33.42
C ILE A 174 -28.85 34.23 33.29
N PHE A 175 -29.83 33.34 33.46
CA PHE A 175 -29.63 31.90 33.28
C PHE A 175 -29.21 31.54 31.85
N GLY A 176 -29.88 32.09 30.83
CA GLY A 176 -29.53 31.88 29.43
C GLY A 176 -28.14 32.44 29.08
N TYR A 177 -27.78 33.61 29.61
CA TYR A 177 -26.45 34.20 29.46
C TYR A 177 -25.36 33.34 30.10
N ASN A 178 -25.51 32.97 31.37
CA ASN A 178 -24.53 32.13 32.07
C ASN A 178 -24.38 30.75 31.40
N THR A 179 -25.47 30.16 30.92
CA THR A 179 -25.44 28.89 30.16
C THR A 179 -24.68 29.06 28.83
N SER A 180 -24.90 30.16 28.11
CA SER A 180 -24.18 30.45 26.86
C SER A 180 -22.69 30.69 27.12
N LEU A 181 -22.35 31.39 28.20
CA LEU A 181 -20.98 31.64 28.63
C LEU A 181 -20.27 30.34 29.04
N ASP A 182 -20.94 29.43 29.75
CA ASP A 182 -20.42 28.10 30.04
C ASP A 182 -20.20 27.25 28.78
N LEU A 183 -21.13 27.28 27.81
CA LEU A 183 -20.97 26.60 26.53
C LEU A 183 -19.77 27.14 25.73
N ILE A 184 -19.60 28.47 25.66
CA ILE A 184 -18.47 29.09 24.96
C ILE A 184 -17.16 28.79 25.69
N LYS A 185 -17.15 28.83 27.02
CA LYS A 185 -15.99 28.45 27.83
C LYS A 185 -15.54 27.01 27.51
N THR A 186 -16.44 26.04 27.56
CA THR A 186 -16.14 24.64 27.22
C THR A 186 -15.65 24.51 25.77
N LEU A 187 -16.25 25.25 24.82
CA LEU A 187 -15.82 25.23 23.42
C LEU A 187 -14.40 25.80 23.25
N VAL A 188 -14.05 26.86 23.96
CA VAL A 188 -12.70 27.47 23.93
C VAL A 188 -11.67 26.54 24.57
N GLU A 189 -12.01 25.86 25.67
CA GLU A 189 -11.17 24.84 26.30
C GLU A 189 -10.95 23.64 25.36
N ASP A 190 -12.01 23.09 24.76
CA ASP A 190 -11.89 21.98 23.81
C ASP A 190 -11.09 22.39 22.56
N LEU A 191 -11.33 23.59 22.00
CA LEU A 191 -10.54 24.10 20.88
C LEU A 191 -9.06 24.28 21.24
N ARG A 192 -8.74 24.69 22.48
CA ARG A 192 -7.36 24.80 22.96
C ARG A 192 -6.70 23.43 22.97
N ASP A 193 -7.34 22.46 23.61
CA ASP A 193 -6.81 21.09 23.74
C ASP A 193 -6.65 20.42 22.38
N LYS A 194 -7.63 20.56 21.48
CA LYS A 194 -7.52 20.06 20.09
C LYS A 194 -6.39 20.73 19.32
N SER A 195 -6.18 22.04 19.49
CA SER A 195 -5.08 22.76 18.81
C SER A 195 -3.70 22.31 19.30
N PHE A 196 -3.56 22.04 20.61
CA PHE A 196 -2.32 21.46 21.16
C PHE A 196 -2.08 20.04 20.63
N ASN A 197 -3.10 19.19 20.61
CA ASN A 197 -2.98 17.84 20.05
C ASN A 197 -2.57 17.87 18.57
N VAL A 198 -3.12 18.81 17.78
CA VAL A 198 -2.70 19.00 16.38
C VAL A 198 -1.23 19.40 16.29
N HIS A 199 -0.76 20.30 17.15
CA HIS A 199 0.65 20.69 17.18
C HIS A 199 1.59 19.52 17.48
N GLU A 200 1.24 18.69 18.47
CA GLU A 200 2.01 17.49 18.84
C GLU A 200 2.06 16.47 17.69
N LEU A 201 0.91 16.16 17.09
CA LEU A 201 0.82 15.26 15.93
C LEU A 201 1.66 15.74 14.74
N ILE A 202 1.76 17.06 14.51
CA ILE A 202 2.61 17.60 13.45
C ILE A 202 4.10 17.42 13.75
N MET A 203 4.51 17.57 15.01
CA MET A 203 5.90 17.32 15.41
C MET A 203 6.29 15.85 15.21
N GLU A 204 5.41 14.94 15.64
CA GLU A 204 5.57 13.50 15.42
C GLU A 204 5.63 13.17 13.91
N ASN A 205 4.68 13.69 13.12
CA ASN A 205 4.65 13.49 11.67
C ASN A 205 5.92 14.01 10.98
N THR A 206 6.43 15.18 11.38
CA THR A 206 7.68 15.75 10.84
C THR A 206 8.88 14.86 11.16
N GLN A 207 8.93 14.25 12.35
CA GLN A 207 9.99 13.30 12.69
C GLN A 207 9.87 12.03 11.84
N SER A 208 8.67 11.46 11.71
CA SER A 208 8.45 10.28 10.87
C SER A 208 8.81 10.52 9.40
N LEU A 209 8.59 11.74 8.88
CA LEU A 209 9.01 12.12 7.52
C LEU A 209 10.53 12.14 7.35
N ARG A 210 11.29 12.65 8.33
CA ARG A 210 12.76 12.60 8.29
C ARG A 210 13.29 11.18 8.27
N GLU A 211 12.74 10.32 9.13
CA GLU A 211 13.12 8.91 9.15
C GLU A 211 12.76 8.21 7.83
N LEU A 212 11.62 8.56 7.23
CA LEU A 212 11.23 8.04 5.92
C LEU A 212 12.18 8.53 4.81
N GLU A 213 12.56 9.80 4.80
CA GLU A 213 13.49 10.41 3.86
C GLU A 213 14.86 9.72 3.89
N ASP A 214 15.43 9.54 5.09
CA ASP A 214 16.69 8.82 5.29
C ASP A 214 16.60 7.37 4.76
N ASN A 215 15.48 6.69 5.04
CA ASN A 215 15.23 5.33 4.56
C ASN A 215 15.11 5.26 3.02
N VAL A 216 14.47 6.25 2.39
CA VAL A 216 14.34 6.34 0.93
C VAL A 216 15.70 6.56 0.28
N HIS A 217 16.53 7.46 0.82
CA HIS A 217 17.88 7.68 0.32
C HIS A 217 18.77 6.44 0.47
N LEU A 218 18.77 5.81 1.65
CA LEU A 218 19.54 4.60 1.90
C LEU A 218 19.12 3.46 0.97
N ASN A 219 17.82 3.27 0.76
CA ASN A 219 17.33 2.24 -0.15
C ASN A 219 17.66 2.58 -1.61
N SER A 220 17.49 3.83 -2.05
CA SER A 220 17.88 4.28 -3.39
C SER A 220 19.34 3.94 -3.70
N ASP A 221 20.26 4.22 -2.79
CA ASP A 221 21.68 3.91 -2.97
C ASP A 221 21.97 2.40 -2.97
N LYS A 222 21.28 1.62 -2.13
CA LYS A 222 21.36 0.14 -2.18
C LYS A 222 20.90 -0.39 -3.54
N PHE A 223 19.79 0.14 -4.08
CA PHE A 223 19.26 -0.28 -5.38
C PHE A 223 20.17 0.15 -6.55
N LYS A 224 20.84 1.30 -6.49
CA LYS A 224 21.91 1.65 -7.45
C LYS A 224 23.08 0.67 -7.39
N GLY A 225 23.43 0.18 -6.21
CA GLY A 225 24.42 -0.89 -6.06
C GLY A 225 23.99 -2.19 -6.76
N VAL A 226 22.72 -2.57 -6.62
CA VAL A 226 22.14 -3.72 -7.33
C VAL A 226 22.13 -3.51 -8.85
N ASP A 227 21.77 -2.32 -9.35
CA ASP A 227 21.87 -1.96 -10.79
C ASP A 227 23.28 -2.20 -11.34
N SER A 228 24.31 -1.69 -10.65
CA SER A 228 25.69 -1.88 -11.06
C SER A 228 26.09 -3.36 -11.07
N ASN A 229 25.68 -4.14 -10.07
CA ASN A 229 26.00 -5.57 -10.00
C ASN A 229 25.33 -6.36 -11.13
N LEU A 230 24.07 -6.06 -11.46
CA LEU A 230 23.37 -6.69 -12.57
C LEU A 230 24.00 -6.34 -13.93
N LYS A 231 24.44 -5.09 -14.13
CA LYS A 231 25.19 -4.69 -15.33
C LYS A 231 26.51 -5.45 -15.46
N ASN A 232 27.26 -5.58 -14.37
CA ASN A 232 28.49 -6.37 -14.35
C ASN A 232 28.22 -7.85 -14.65
N LEU A 233 27.11 -8.40 -14.15
CA LEU A 233 26.71 -9.77 -14.45
C LEU A 233 26.42 -9.99 -15.94
N ILE A 234 25.80 -9.02 -16.63
CA ILE A 234 25.62 -9.07 -18.09
C ILE A 234 26.97 -9.11 -18.82
N LEU A 235 27.93 -8.29 -18.41
CA LEU A 235 29.27 -8.30 -19.01
C LEU A 235 29.95 -9.66 -18.81
N TYR A 236 29.87 -10.21 -17.61
CA TYR A 236 30.39 -11.54 -17.28
C TYR A 236 29.74 -12.65 -18.12
N LEU A 237 28.41 -12.65 -18.28
CA LEU A 237 27.73 -13.63 -19.15
C LEU A 237 28.10 -13.45 -20.63
N GLY A 238 28.47 -12.22 -21.05
CA GLY A 238 29.09 -11.97 -22.35
C GLY A 238 30.44 -12.68 -22.51
N GLU A 239 31.28 -12.68 -21.48
CA GLU A 239 32.54 -13.44 -21.47
C GLU A 239 32.30 -14.95 -21.49
N VAL A 240 31.31 -15.43 -20.72
CA VAL A 240 30.88 -16.84 -20.74
C VAL A 240 30.46 -17.27 -22.15
N ASN A 241 29.67 -16.46 -22.86
CA ASN A 241 29.30 -16.72 -24.25
C ASN A 241 30.52 -16.85 -25.18
N LYS A 242 31.56 -16.04 -24.97
CA LYS A 242 32.80 -16.17 -25.75
C LYS A 242 33.50 -17.52 -25.46
N LEU A 243 33.56 -17.92 -24.19
CA LEU A 243 34.13 -19.22 -23.79
C LEU A 243 33.34 -20.40 -24.37
N ILE A 244 32.02 -20.28 -24.48
CA ILE A 244 31.17 -21.30 -25.12
C ILE A 244 31.58 -21.49 -26.59
N VAL A 245 31.72 -20.40 -27.35
CA VAL A 245 32.15 -20.44 -28.76
C VAL A 245 33.56 -21.02 -28.90
N ASP A 246 34.49 -20.62 -28.03
CA ASP A 246 35.85 -21.16 -28.05
C ASP A 246 35.86 -22.67 -27.74
N ASN A 247 35.03 -23.12 -26.78
CA ASN A 247 34.91 -24.54 -26.42
C ASN A 247 34.22 -25.37 -27.50
N GLU A 248 33.28 -24.77 -28.25
CA GLU A 248 32.66 -25.40 -29.42
C GLU A 248 33.70 -25.69 -30.50
N ASN A 249 34.55 -24.70 -30.80
CA ASN A 249 35.65 -24.87 -31.75
C ASN A 249 36.63 -25.97 -31.32
N ILE A 250 37.07 -25.98 -30.05
CA ILE A 250 37.95 -27.01 -29.52
C ILE A 250 37.30 -28.40 -29.60
N THR A 251 36.02 -28.51 -29.27
CA THR A 251 35.29 -29.79 -29.32
C THR A 251 35.18 -30.31 -30.76
N ARG A 252 34.92 -29.41 -31.72
CA ARG A 252 34.89 -29.72 -33.15
C ARG A 252 36.26 -30.19 -33.65
N ASP A 253 37.33 -29.48 -33.30
CA ASP A 253 38.69 -29.81 -33.70
C ASP A 253 39.13 -31.16 -33.10
N ASN A 254 38.77 -31.44 -31.84
CA ASN A 254 39.01 -32.74 -31.20
C ASN A 254 38.30 -33.88 -31.93
N LYS A 255 37.06 -33.68 -32.38
CA LYS A 255 36.32 -34.67 -33.18
C LYS A 255 37.03 -34.93 -34.52
N GLU A 256 37.49 -33.87 -35.20
CA GLU A 256 38.21 -34.00 -36.46
C GLU A 256 39.55 -34.74 -36.29
N LEU A 257 40.32 -34.41 -35.24
CA LEU A 257 41.56 -35.11 -34.90
C LEU A 257 41.33 -36.58 -34.56
N ALA A 258 40.26 -36.91 -33.83
CA ALA A 258 39.91 -38.28 -33.50
C ALA A 258 39.49 -39.08 -34.75
N LEU A 259 38.74 -38.48 -35.67
CA LEU A 259 38.39 -39.09 -36.96
C LEU A 259 39.63 -39.36 -37.81
N PHE A 260 40.53 -38.37 -37.90
CA PHE A 260 41.80 -38.52 -38.62
C PHE A 260 42.70 -39.59 -37.99
N GLY A 261 42.80 -39.61 -36.65
CA GLY A 261 43.52 -40.63 -35.90
C GLY A 261 42.96 -42.03 -36.13
N GLY A 262 41.63 -42.18 -36.09
CA GLY A 262 40.95 -43.45 -36.38
C GLY A 262 41.24 -43.96 -37.79
N GLN A 263 41.21 -43.09 -38.80
CA GLN A 263 41.57 -43.46 -40.17
C GLN A 263 43.03 -43.91 -40.30
N THR A 264 43.95 -43.18 -39.66
CA THR A 264 45.39 -43.53 -39.64
C THR A 264 45.64 -44.89 -38.98
N LEU A 265 44.93 -45.20 -37.89
CA LEU A 265 45.01 -46.48 -37.21
C LEU A 265 44.48 -47.62 -38.08
N LYS A 266 43.37 -47.41 -38.79
CA LYS A 266 42.82 -48.40 -39.73
C LYS A 266 43.82 -48.75 -40.84
N GLU A 267 44.53 -47.76 -41.36
CA GLU A 267 45.62 -47.98 -42.33
C GLU A 267 46.79 -48.73 -41.72
N ALA A 268 47.16 -48.42 -40.47
CA ALA A 268 48.23 -49.12 -39.75
C ALA A 268 47.88 -50.59 -39.51
N VAL A 269 46.65 -50.90 -39.11
CA VAL A 269 46.16 -52.28 -38.95
C VAL A 269 46.33 -53.05 -40.26
N GLY A 270 45.88 -52.49 -41.39
CA GLY A 270 46.04 -53.13 -42.71
C GLY A 270 47.52 -53.41 -43.05
N LYS A 271 48.42 -52.45 -42.81
CA LYS A 271 49.86 -52.66 -43.03
C LYS A 271 50.46 -53.75 -42.13
N PHE A 272 50.02 -53.86 -40.88
CA PHE A 272 50.50 -54.90 -39.97
C PHE A 272 49.93 -56.29 -40.33
N GLU A 273 48.72 -56.36 -40.89
CA GLU A 273 48.18 -57.60 -41.48
C GLU A 273 49.02 -58.06 -42.69
N ASP A 274 49.45 -57.13 -43.55
CA ASP A 274 50.38 -57.44 -44.66
C ASP A 274 51.74 -57.92 -44.15
N VAL A 275 52.30 -57.27 -43.11
CA VAL A 275 53.55 -57.70 -42.47
C VAL A 275 53.41 -59.09 -41.87
N LYS A 276 52.30 -59.37 -41.18
CA LYS A 276 52.02 -60.70 -40.63
C LYS A 276 52.06 -61.77 -41.72
N LYS A 277 51.37 -61.53 -42.84
CA LYS A 277 51.33 -62.46 -43.98
C LYS A 277 52.73 -62.70 -44.56
N SER A 278 53.53 -61.64 -44.75
CA SER A 278 54.90 -61.77 -45.25
C SER A 278 55.80 -62.60 -44.31
N PHE A 279 55.61 -62.47 -43.00
CA PHE A 279 56.31 -63.26 -41.99
C PHE A 279 55.92 -64.74 -42.03
N GLU A 280 54.63 -65.04 -42.19
CA GLU A 280 54.12 -66.42 -42.34
C GLU A 280 54.72 -67.08 -43.60
N GLU A 281 54.72 -66.39 -44.75
CA GLU A 281 55.34 -66.86 -46.00
C GLU A 281 56.85 -67.11 -45.84
N THR A 282 57.55 -66.26 -45.07
CA THR A 282 58.99 -66.41 -44.82
C THR A 282 59.30 -67.57 -43.88
N ASP A 283 58.50 -67.80 -42.85
CA ASP A 283 58.64 -68.96 -41.97
C ASP A 283 58.42 -70.28 -42.73
N GLU A 284 57.47 -70.32 -43.68
CA GLU A 284 57.29 -71.46 -44.59
C GLU A 284 58.53 -71.70 -45.47
N MET A 285 59.12 -70.65 -46.05
CA MET A 285 60.36 -70.75 -46.83
C MET A 285 61.53 -71.29 -45.99
N VAL A 286 61.68 -70.86 -44.74
CA VAL A 286 62.73 -71.34 -43.82
C VAL A 286 62.52 -72.81 -43.48
N LYS A 287 61.27 -73.23 -43.18
CA LYS A 287 60.92 -74.64 -42.95
C LYS A 287 61.21 -75.51 -44.17
N HIS A 288 60.93 -74.99 -45.37
CA HIS A 288 61.28 -75.68 -46.61
C HIS A 288 62.81 -75.84 -46.78
N LEU A 289 63.59 -74.78 -46.50
CA LEU A 289 65.05 -74.84 -46.53
C LEU A 289 65.63 -75.83 -45.50
N GLU A 290 65.03 -75.91 -44.30
CA GLU A 290 65.42 -76.92 -43.31
C GLU A 290 65.22 -78.34 -43.85
N LYS A 291 64.08 -78.61 -44.49
CA LYS A 291 63.78 -79.91 -45.12
C LYS A 291 64.79 -80.24 -46.23
N VAL A 292 65.03 -79.31 -47.16
CA VAL A 292 66.00 -79.50 -48.25
C VAL A 292 67.41 -79.74 -47.69
N SER A 293 67.80 -79.05 -46.63
CA SER A 293 69.12 -79.25 -46.00
C SER A 293 69.26 -80.64 -45.37
N LEU A 294 68.19 -81.21 -44.82
CA LEU A 294 68.18 -82.59 -44.33
C LEU A 294 68.36 -83.59 -45.48
N GLU A 295 67.62 -83.42 -46.58
CA GLU A 295 67.71 -84.28 -47.76
C GLU A 295 69.13 -84.26 -48.37
N ILE A 296 69.76 -83.09 -48.49
CA ILE A 296 71.16 -82.99 -48.94
C ILE A 296 72.09 -83.69 -47.94
N GLY A 297 71.83 -83.59 -46.64
CA GLY A 297 72.62 -84.25 -45.60
C GLY A 297 72.63 -85.78 -45.75
N GLU A 298 71.47 -86.36 -46.02
CA GLU A 298 71.32 -87.80 -46.29
C GLU A 298 72.10 -88.22 -47.54
N ILE A 299 71.98 -87.47 -48.64
CA ILE A 299 72.74 -87.73 -49.88
C ILE A 299 74.25 -87.65 -49.62
N THR A 300 74.70 -86.64 -48.89
CA THR A 300 76.12 -86.43 -48.60
C THR A 300 76.69 -87.55 -47.73
N SER A 301 75.89 -88.08 -46.79
CA SER A 301 76.24 -89.26 -45.98
C SER A 301 76.40 -90.50 -46.85
N SER A 302 75.45 -90.78 -47.75
CA SER A 302 75.56 -91.91 -48.69
C SER A 302 76.78 -91.80 -49.61
N ILE A 303 77.14 -90.60 -50.10
CA ILE A 303 78.36 -90.41 -50.90
C ILE A 303 79.60 -90.72 -50.05
N ASN A 304 79.62 -90.33 -48.77
CA ASN A 304 80.73 -90.65 -47.89
C ASN A 304 80.89 -92.17 -47.68
N GLU A 305 79.78 -92.88 -47.45
CA GLU A 305 79.78 -94.34 -47.32
C GLU A 305 80.26 -95.06 -48.60
N ILE A 306 79.86 -94.56 -49.77
CA ILE A 306 80.34 -95.05 -51.07
C ILE A 306 81.84 -94.78 -51.22
N SER A 307 82.30 -93.58 -50.84
CA SER A 307 83.72 -93.19 -50.91
C SER A 307 84.59 -94.07 -50.00
N GLU A 308 84.17 -94.31 -48.76
CA GLU A 308 84.85 -95.22 -47.83
C GLU A 308 84.91 -96.65 -48.35
N SER A 309 83.79 -97.16 -48.88
CA SER A 309 83.73 -98.49 -49.50
C SER A 309 84.65 -98.59 -50.72
N THR A 310 84.71 -97.54 -51.54
CA THR A 310 85.57 -97.47 -52.72
C THR A 310 87.05 -97.36 -52.32
N ASN A 311 87.36 -96.64 -51.24
CA ASN A 311 88.71 -96.54 -50.70
C ASN A 311 89.22 -97.91 -50.21
N LEU A 312 88.35 -98.67 -49.53
CA LEU A 312 88.65 -100.06 -49.12
C LEU A 312 88.87 -100.97 -50.33
N LEU A 313 88.06 -100.84 -51.38
CA LEU A 313 88.25 -101.57 -52.65
C LEU A 313 89.58 -101.20 -53.33
N ALA A 314 89.92 -99.91 -53.37
CA ALA A 314 91.17 -99.41 -53.93
C ALA A 314 92.39 -99.89 -53.14
N LEU A 315 92.29 -99.92 -51.81
CA LEU A 315 93.33 -100.47 -50.94
C LEU A 315 93.54 -101.96 -51.20
N ASN A 316 92.44 -102.75 -51.27
CA ASN A 316 92.50 -104.17 -51.59
C ASN A 316 93.11 -104.43 -52.98
N ALA A 317 92.73 -103.62 -53.98
CA ALA A 317 93.30 -103.69 -55.32
C ALA A 317 94.79 -103.32 -55.34
N SER A 318 95.21 -102.33 -54.56
CA SER A 318 96.63 -101.95 -54.43
C SER A 318 97.46 -103.04 -53.77
N ILE A 319 96.91 -103.73 -52.76
CA ILE A 319 97.54 -104.89 -52.11
C ILE A 319 97.72 -106.02 -53.12
N GLU A 320 96.67 -106.37 -53.86
CA GLU A 320 96.72 -107.48 -54.81
C GLU A 320 97.62 -107.15 -56.03
N ALA A 321 97.64 -105.88 -56.46
CA ALA A 321 98.57 -105.40 -57.47
C ALA A 321 100.05 -105.47 -57.01
N ALA A 322 100.32 -105.18 -55.73
CA ALA A 322 101.66 -105.38 -55.15
C ALA A 322 102.03 -106.87 -55.09
N ARG A 323 101.05 -107.74 -54.80
CA ARG A 323 101.21 -109.20 -54.74
C ARG A 323 101.53 -109.84 -56.09
N ALA A 324 100.98 -109.29 -57.18
CA ALA A 324 101.28 -109.69 -58.56
C ALA A 324 102.66 -109.25 -59.10
N GLY A 325 103.44 -108.52 -58.28
CA GLY A 325 104.82 -108.15 -58.61
C GLY A 325 104.96 -107.30 -59.88
N VAL A 326 105.77 -107.75 -60.85
CA VAL A 326 106.06 -106.97 -62.07
C VAL A 326 104.81 -106.82 -62.96
N HIS A 327 103.93 -107.82 -62.98
CA HIS A 327 102.70 -107.81 -63.78
C HIS A 327 101.61 -106.87 -63.20
N GLY A 328 101.69 -106.53 -61.91
CA GLY A 328 100.71 -105.68 -61.22
C GLY A 328 101.04 -104.18 -61.19
N ARG A 329 102.19 -103.73 -61.71
CA ARG A 329 102.62 -102.32 -61.60
C ARG A 329 101.61 -101.31 -62.16
N GLY A 330 101.04 -101.57 -63.33
CA GLY A 330 100.03 -100.69 -63.93
C GLY A 330 98.75 -100.62 -63.08
N PHE A 331 98.30 -101.76 -62.55
CA PHE A 331 97.14 -101.84 -61.66
C PHE A 331 97.37 -101.15 -60.31
N SER A 332 98.59 -101.21 -59.78
CA SER A 332 98.94 -100.55 -58.51
C SER A 332 98.86 -99.02 -58.62
N VAL A 333 99.30 -98.46 -59.76
CA VAL A 333 99.18 -97.01 -60.02
C VAL A 333 97.72 -96.58 -60.09
N VAL A 334 96.88 -97.33 -60.82
CA VAL A 334 95.45 -97.05 -60.92
C VAL A 334 94.76 -97.17 -59.56
N ALA A 335 95.05 -98.21 -58.79
CA ALA A 335 94.48 -98.40 -57.45
C ALA A 335 94.87 -97.27 -56.48
N LYS A 336 96.11 -96.79 -56.54
CA LYS A 336 96.58 -95.65 -55.74
C LYS A 336 95.89 -94.34 -56.15
N GLU A 337 95.65 -94.13 -57.44
CA GLU A 337 94.93 -92.95 -57.93
C GLU A 337 93.46 -92.98 -57.52
N ILE A 338 92.79 -94.14 -57.57
CA ILE A 338 91.43 -94.32 -57.06
C ILE A 338 91.38 -94.01 -55.56
N GLY A 339 92.35 -94.49 -54.76
CA GLY A 339 92.44 -94.18 -53.33
C GLY A 339 92.62 -92.68 -53.04
N ASN A 340 93.40 -91.97 -53.85
CA ASN A 340 93.55 -90.52 -53.74
C ASN A 340 92.24 -89.78 -54.08
N LEU A 341 91.51 -90.24 -55.10
CA LEU A 341 90.19 -89.69 -55.47
C LEU A 341 89.16 -89.91 -54.37
N THR A 342 89.13 -91.09 -53.73
CA THR A 342 88.22 -91.38 -52.62
C THR A 342 88.54 -90.54 -51.40
N ASN A 343 89.80 -90.37 -51.03
CA ASN A 343 90.19 -89.47 -49.93
C ASN A 343 89.76 -88.02 -50.23
N SER A 344 89.96 -87.54 -51.46
CA SER A 344 89.51 -86.20 -51.88
C SER A 344 87.99 -86.07 -51.86
N THR A 345 87.26 -87.14 -52.19
CA THR A 345 85.80 -87.20 -52.15
C THR A 345 85.28 -87.15 -50.71
N THR A 346 85.89 -87.90 -49.79
CA THR A 346 85.59 -87.88 -48.35
C THR A 346 85.87 -86.50 -47.73
N ASP A 347 86.99 -85.86 -48.08
CA ASP A 347 87.26 -84.49 -47.63
C ASP A 347 86.20 -83.49 -48.14
N ALA A 348 85.74 -83.66 -49.39
CA ALA A 348 84.70 -82.82 -49.98
C ALA A 348 83.33 -83.04 -49.33
N THR A 349 82.90 -84.29 -49.12
CA THR A 349 81.64 -84.62 -48.43
C THR A 349 81.64 -84.12 -46.99
N GLN A 350 82.78 -84.19 -46.29
CA GLN A 350 82.90 -83.66 -44.93
C GLN A 350 82.79 -82.13 -44.88
N LYS A 351 83.36 -81.42 -45.86
CA LYS A 351 83.16 -79.97 -46.02
C LYS A 351 81.69 -79.62 -46.30
N ILE A 352 81.01 -80.38 -47.15
CA ILE A 352 79.58 -80.22 -47.44
C ILE A 352 78.75 -80.46 -46.17
N ASN A 353 79.01 -81.53 -45.43
CA ASN A 353 78.34 -81.82 -44.15
C ASN A 353 78.51 -80.70 -43.12
N ASN A 354 79.70 -80.11 -43.02
CA ASN A 354 79.92 -78.95 -42.15
C ASN A 354 79.10 -77.74 -42.59
N LYS A 355 78.95 -77.52 -43.90
CA LYS A 355 78.08 -76.45 -44.44
C LYS A 355 76.60 -76.72 -44.18
N ILE A 356 76.14 -77.95 -44.30
CA ILE A 356 74.76 -78.34 -43.98
C ILE A 356 74.46 -78.13 -42.50
N LYS A 357 75.40 -78.48 -41.60
CA LYS A 357 75.28 -78.19 -40.15
C LYS A 357 75.16 -76.68 -39.89
N GLU A 358 75.95 -75.87 -40.59
CA GLU A 358 75.88 -74.40 -40.51
C GLU A 358 74.51 -73.89 -40.99
N ILE A 359 74.01 -74.37 -42.14
CA ILE A 359 72.69 -74.00 -42.68
C ILE A 359 71.59 -74.38 -41.70
N LYS A 360 71.59 -75.62 -41.19
CA LYS A 360 70.59 -76.11 -40.22
C LYS A 360 70.58 -75.29 -38.92
N SER A 361 71.76 -74.90 -38.43
CA SER A 361 71.86 -74.03 -37.25
C SER A 361 71.26 -72.64 -37.54
N LYS A 362 71.55 -72.07 -38.71
CA LYS A 362 71.03 -70.76 -39.14
C LYS A 362 69.52 -70.78 -39.40
N THR A 363 68.98 -71.83 -40.03
CA THR A 363 67.52 -71.95 -40.25
C THR A 363 66.75 -72.10 -38.95
N LYS A 364 67.28 -72.88 -37.99
CA LYS A 364 66.66 -73.01 -36.66
C LYS A 364 66.64 -71.68 -35.90
N LEU A 365 67.72 -70.92 -35.96
CA LEU A 365 67.77 -69.56 -35.40
C LEU A 365 66.77 -68.62 -36.09
N ALA A 366 66.69 -68.67 -37.43
CA ALA A 366 65.74 -67.87 -38.20
C ALA A 366 64.29 -68.20 -37.82
N SER A 367 63.90 -69.48 -37.75
CA SER A 367 62.52 -69.88 -37.37
C SER A 367 62.17 -69.46 -35.94
N SER A 368 63.12 -69.56 -34.99
CA SER A 368 62.91 -69.03 -33.64
C SER A 368 62.68 -67.52 -33.64
N GLN A 369 63.41 -66.77 -34.48
CA GLN A 369 63.24 -65.33 -34.61
C GLN A 369 61.89 -64.98 -35.27
N PHE A 370 61.46 -65.74 -36.28
CA PHE A 370 60.16 -65.56 -36.93
C PHE A 370 58.99 -65.83 -35.98
N SER A 371 59.05 -66.89 -35.16
CA SER A 371 58.07 -67.13 -34.10
C SER A 371 57.95 -65.94 -33.14
N LYS A 372 59.09 -65.42 -32.67
CA LYS A 372 59.12 -64.25 -31.77
C LYS A 372 58.57 -62.98 -32.44
N SER A 373 58.91 -62.74 -33.70
CA SER A 373 58.38 -61.60 -34.45
C SER A 373 56.87 -61.71 -34.67
N ASN A 374 56.34 -62.91 -34.90
CA ASN A 374 54.89 -63.12 -35.04
C ASN A 374 54.15 -62.77 -33.74
N GLU A 375 54.69 -63.14 -32.57
CA GLU A 375 54.16 -62.74 -31.27
C GLU A 375 54.12 -61.21 -31.13
N LEU A 376 55.22 -60.52 -31.47
CA LEU A 376 55.30 -59.06 -31.43
C LEU A 376 54.29 -58.38 -32.38
N ILE A 377 54.07 -58.94 -33.57
CA ILE A 377 53.08 -58.44 -34.54
C ILE A 377 51.66 -58.58 -33.98
N LEU A 378 51.33 -59.71 -33.33
CA LEU A 378 50.03 -59.90 -32.71
C LEU A 378 49.78 -58.90 -31.58
N THR A 379 50.78 -58.66 -30.72
CA THR A 379 50.69 -57.63 -29.67
C THR A 379 50.55 -56.22 -30.25
N ALA A 380 51.23 -55.92 -31.36
CA ALA A 380 51.10 -54.63 -32.04
C ALA A 380 49.69 -54.45 -32.64
N LEU A 381 49.13 -55.48 -33.27
CA LEU A 381 47.76 -55.47 -33.80
C LEU A 381 46.72 -55.26 -32.70
N ASP A 382 46.87 -55.93 -31.55
CA ASP A 382 45.99 -55.73 -30.39
C ASP A 382 46.06 -54.29 -29.86
N SER A 383 47.27 -53.74 -29.76
CA SER A 383 47.49 -52.35 -29.35
C SER A 383 46.84 -51.35 -30.31
N LEU A 384 46.95 -51.57 -31.62
CA LEU A 384 46.31 -50.73 -32.63
C LEU A 384 44.78 -50.76 -32.55
N ARG A 385 44.19 -51.94 -32.31
CA ARG A 385 42.73 -52.08 -32.11
C ARG A 385 42.24 -51.38 -30.85
N ASN A 386 43.01 -51.44 -29.77
CA ASN A 386 42.71 -50.69 -28.55
C ASN A 386 42.77 -49.18 -28.80
N MET A 387 43.74 -48.70 -29.58
CA MET A 387 43.78 -47.28 -29.98
C MET A 387 42.58 -46.89 -30.84
N GLU A 388 42.12 -47.76 -31.75
CA GLU A 388 40.93 -47.51 -32.57
C GLU A 388 39.67 -47.36 -31.69
N PHE A 389 39.53 -48.23 -30.67
CA PHE A 389 38.47 -48.12 -29.68
C PHE A 389 38.52 -46.76 -28.95
N THR A 390 39.70 -46.33 -28.47
CA THR A 390 39.86 -45.03 -27.81
C THR A 390 39.53 -43.85 -28.73
N MET A 391 39.85 -43.92 -30.03
CA MET A 391 39.48 -42.87 -30.98
C MET A 391 37.96 -42.78 -31.16
N ASN A 392 37.26 -43.92 -31.21
CA ASN A 392 35.80 -43.95 -31.25
C ASN A 392 35.17 -43.38 -29.98
N GLU A 393 35.73 -43.67 -28.81
CA GLU A 393 35.29 -43.03 -27.56
C GLU A 393 35.51 -41.51 -27.59
N MET A 394 36.64 -41.02 -28.09
CA MET A 394 36.88 -39.57 -28.23
C MET A 394 35.84 -38.89 -29.13
N ILE A 395 35.41 -39.55 -30.21
CA ILE A 395 34.34 -39.04 -31.08
C ILE A 395 33.03 -38.92 -30.29
N GLN A 396 32.65 -39.96 -29.55
CA GLN A 396 31.42 -39.94 -28.72
C GLN A 396 31.47 -38.87 -27.62
N TYR A 397 32.62 -38.72 -26.94
CA TYR A 397 32.81 -37.67 -25.95
C TYR A 397 32.73 -36.27 -26.55
N SER A 398 33.27 -36.08 -27.76
CA SER A 398 33.19 -34.80 -28.47
C SER A 398 31.73 -34.47 -28.86
N GLU A 399 30.95 -35.45 -29.31
CA GLU A 399 29.52 -35.25 -29.60
C GLU A 399 28.71 -34.90 -28.34
N LYS A 400 28.98 -35.60 -27.24
CA LYS A 400 28.36 -35.29 -25.94
C LYS A 400 28.75 -33.89 -25.45
N SER A 401 30.01 -33.51 -25.62
CA SER A 401 30.51 -32.17 -25.30
C SER A 401 29.77 -31.10 -26.12
N SER A 402 29.61 -31.30 -27.43
CA SER A 402 28.87 -30.41 -28.32
C SER A 402 27.43 -30.19 -27.84
N SER A 403 26.71 -31.27 -27.49
CA SER A 403 25.35 -31.17 -26.97
C SER A 403 25.28 -30.42 -25.63
N ASN A 404 26.29 -30.57 -24.76
CA ASN A 404 26.34 -29.82 -23.51
C ASN A 404 26.62 -28.34 -23.74
N ILE A 405 27.52 -28.01 -24.68
CA ILE A 405 27.84 -26.63 -25.07
C ILE A 405 26.57 -25.92 -25.59
N GLU A 406 25.78 -26.57 -26.43
CA GLU A 406 24.49 -26.03 -26.91
C GLU A 406 23.51 -25.74 -25.77
N LYS A 407 23.41 -26.63 -24.77
CA LYS A 407 22.56 -26.40 -23.59
C LYS A 407 23.02 -25.20 -22.78
N ILE A 408 24.34 -25.10 -22.51
CA ILE A 408 24.92 -23.99 -21.76
C ILE A 408 24.69 -22.66 -22.51
N ALA A 409 24.82 -22.66 -23.84
CA ALA A 409 24.54 -21.49 -24.67
C ALA A 409 23.09 -21.02 -24.51
N SER A 410 22.13 -21.94 -24.65
CA SER A 410 20.71 -21.65 -24.47
C SER A 410 20.39 -21.16 -23.04
N GLU A 411 20.99 -21.76 -22.01
CA GLU A 411 20.78 -21.32 -20.61
C GLU A 411 21.35 -19.92 -20.36
N THR A 412 22.55 -19.66 -20.87
CA THR A 412 23.21 -18.34 -20.78
C THR A 412 22.37 -17.25 -21.45
N GLU A 413 21.81 -17.52 -22.63
CA GLU A 413 20.92 -16.57 -23.32
C GLU A 413 19.64 -16.26 -22.53
N LYS A 414 19.03 -17.29 -21.92
CA LYS A 414 17.86 -17.11 -21.04
C LYS A 414 18.21 -16.28 -19.82
N GLU A 415 19.37 -16.52 -19.20
CA GLU A 415 19.82 -15.80 -18.02
C GLU A 415 20.08 -14.31 -18.32
N ILE A 416 20.71 -14.00 -19.46
CA ILE A 416 20.87 -12.61 -19.94
C ILE A 416 19.51 -11.92 -20.09
N LYS A 417 18.51 -12.62 -20.65
CA LYS A 417 17.15 -12.06 -20.81
C LYS A 417 16.51 -11.74 -19.46
N LEU A 418 16.58 -12.66 -18.50
CA LEU A 418 16.03 -12.47 -17.15
C LEU A 418 16.69 -11.29 -16.43
N ILE A 419 18.01 -11.18 -16.50
CA ILE A 419 18.74 -10.06 -15.87
C ILE A 419 18.33 -8.71 -16.49
N LYS A 420 18.11 -8.66 -17.80
CA LYS A 420 17.60 -7.44 -18.46
C LYS A 420 16.19 -7.07 -17.98
N GLU A 421 15.31 -8.05 -17.78
CA GLU A 421 13.99 -7.82 -17.22
C GLU A 421 14.07 -7.30 -15.77
N ASP A 422 14.98 -7.84 -14.96
CA ASP A 422 15.18 -7.39 -13.58
C ASP A 422 15.79 -5.99 -13.49
N LEU A 423 16.70 -5.63 -14.40
CA LEU A 423 17.18 -4.25 -14.55
C LEU A 423 16.03 -3.28 -14.83
N ASN A 424 15.11 -3.63 -15.74
CA ASN A 424 13.97 -2.78 -16.05
C ASN A 424 13.03 -2.61 -14.84
N LYS A 425 12.76 -3.69 -14.09
CA LYS A 425 11.97 -3.61 -12.84
C LYS A 425 12.67 -2.73 -11.81
N LEU A 426 13.98 -2.85 -11.69
CA LEU A 426 14.79 -2.08 -10.75
C LEU A 426 14.79 -0.58 -11.08
N LEU A 427 14.84 -0.21 -12.37
CA LEU A 427 14.65 1.17 -12.80
C LEU A 427 13.29 1.72 -12.32
N GLY A 428 12.22 0.94 -12.45
CA GLY A 428 10.90 1.32 -11.94
C GLY A 428 10.87 1.51 -10.41
N VAL A 429 11.64 0.74 -9.65
CA VAL A 429 11.79 0.93 -8.19
C VAL A 429 12.55 2.23 -7.88
N LEU A 430 13.63 2.53 -8.61
CA LEU A 430 14.38 3.77 -8.46
C LEU A 430 13.53 5.01 -8.78
N ASP A 431 12.72 4.96 -9.84
CA ASP A 431 11.75 6.01 -10.15
C ASP A 431 10.70 6.17 -9.04
N GLY A 432 10.28 5.05 -8.44
CA GLY A 432 9.40 5.05 -7.28
C GLY A 432 9.99 5.77 -6.07
N PHE A 433 11.29 5.62 -5.80
CA PHE A 433 11.95 6.38 -4.72
C PHE A 433 11.95 7.89 -4.98
N ASN A 434 12.21 8.32 -6.22
CA ASN A 434 12.15 9.75 -6.57
C ASN A 434 10.74 10.32 -6.34
N LEU A 435 9.69 9.57 -6.71
CA LEU A 435 8.30 9.97 -6.46
C LEU A 435 8.00 10.06 -4.95
N ILE A 436 8.55 9.17 -4.14
CA ILE A 436 8.38 9.23 -2.68
C ILE A 436 9.08 10.48 -2.13
N THR A 437 10.30 10.80 -2.58
CA THR A 437 11.00 12.04 -2.20
C THR A 437 10.16 13.27 -2.53
N ASP A 438 9.59 13.37 -3.73
CA ASP A 438 8.71 14.48 -4.11
C ASP A 438 7.47 14.56 -3.19
N LYS A 439 6.91 13.41 -2.78
CA LYS A 439 5.75 13.37 -1.88
C LYS A 439 6.11 13.75 -0.45
N ILE A 440 7.30 13.42 0.03
CA ILE A 440 7.81 13.85 1.33
C ILE A 440 7.89 15.38 1.38
N ASP A 441 8.41 16.02 0.34
CA ASP A 441 8.48 17.48 0.24
C ASP A 441 7.10 18.14 0.28
N GLU A 442 6.11 17.56 -0.40
CA GLU A 442 4.71 18.03 -0.34
C GLU A 442 4.14 17.93 1.09
N ILE A 443 4.34 16.80 1.77
CA ILE A 443 3.83 16.60 3.14
C ILE A 443 4.57 17.51 4.14
N TYR A 444 5.86 17.81 3.93
CA TYR A 444 6.55 18.82 4.73
C TYR A 444 5.89 20.19 4.60
N HIS A 445 5.51 20.60 3.39
CA HIS A 445 4.84 21.87 3.15
C HIS A 445 3.45 21.93 3.81
N GLU A 446 2.67 20.84 3.72
CA GLU A 446 1.39 20.71 4.40
C GLU A 446 1.53 20.76 5.92
N SER A 447 2.53 20.06 6.47
CA SER A 447 2.83 20.02 7.90
C SER A 447 3.23 21.40 8.44
N ASP A 448 4.04 22.16 7.71
CA ASP A 448 4.39 23.54 8.08
C ASP A 448 3.15 24.47 8.06
N THR A 449 2.27 24.29 7.08
CA THR A 449 1.01 25.05 6.99
C THR A 449 0.06 24.73 8.14
N MET A 450 -0.09 23.45 8.48
CA MET A 450 -0.86 23.03 9.65
C MET A 450 -0.27 23.56 10.95
N LYS A 451 1.06 23.56 11.08
CA LYS A 451 1.75 24.09 12.26
C LYS A 451 1.45 25.57 12.46
N LYS A 452 1.54 26.37 11.38
CA LYS A 452 1.17 27.79 11.39
C LYS A 452 -0.29 28.00 11.79
N THR A 453 -1.20 27.18 11.26
CA THR A 453 -2.63 27.27 11.55
C THR A 453 -2.94 26.92 13.01
N ALA A 454 -2.35 25.85 13.54
CA ALA A 454 -2.49 25.46 14.95
C ALA A 454 -1.96 26.55 15.89
N ASN A 455 -0.79 27.12 15.59
CA ASN A 455 -0.24 28.24 16.36
C ASN A 455 -1.17 29.47 16.32
N GLN A 456 -1.72 29.83 15.16
CA GLN A 456 -2.69 30.92 15.05
C GLN A 456 -3.98 30.65 15.83
N MET A 457 -4.46 29.40 15.90
CA MET A 457 -5.60 29.02 16.73
C MET A 457 -5.27 29.19 18.21
N ILE A 458 -4.11 28.70 18.66
CA ILE A 458 -3.63 28.86 20.04
C ILE A 458 -3.56 30.35 20.40
N GLU A 459 -2.91 31.17 19.58
CA GLU A 459 -2.81 32.63 19.81
C GLU A 459 -4.18 33.33 19.86
N ARG A 460 -5.15 32.89 19.03
CA ARG A 460 -6.53 33.44 19.05
C ARG A 460 -7.29 33.00 20.29
N ILE A 461 -7.10 31.76 20.74
CA ILE A 461 -7.75 31.21 21.93
C ILE A 461 -7.18 31.84 23.20
N GLU A 462 -5.88 32.14 23.24
CA GLU A 462 -5.25 32.85 24.37
C GLU A 462 -5.81 34.25 24.63
N LYS A 463 -6.47 34.87 23.65
CA LYS A 463 -7.20 36.14 23.86
C LYS A 463 -8.44 35.98 24.73
N PHE A 464 -8.98 34.76 24.84
CA PHE A 464 -10.09 34.47 25.73
C PHE A 464 -9.58 34.13 27.13
N LYS A 465 -10.03 34.90 28.11
CA LYS A 465 -9.74 34.63 29.51
C LYS A 465 -10.78 33.66 30.06
N VAL A 466 -10.35 32.44 30.31
CA VAL A 466 -11.22 31.33 30.75
C VAL A 466 -11.18 31.12 32.27
N ILE A 467 -10.14 31.64 32.93
CA ILE A 467 -9.87 31.52 34.37
C ILE A 467 -9.71 32.90 35.00
#